data_AF-A0A1S3X5S1-F1
#
_entry.id   AF-A0A1S3X5S1-F1
#
_cell.length_a   1.000
_cell.length_b   1.000
_cell.length_c   1.000
_cell.angle_alpha   90.00
_cell.angle_beta   90.00
_cell.angle_gamma   90.00
#
_symmetry.space_group_name_H-M   'P 1'
#
loop_
_entity.id
_entity.type
_entity.pdbx_description
1 polymer ?
#
loop_
_entity_poly.entity_id
_entity_poly.type
_entity_poly.pdbx_seq_one_letter_code
_entity_poly.pdbx_strand_id
1 'polypeptide(L)'
;MPRVTGEYTCMVLKALKNDDVEAAGSDACGFYGPYYREYKRRLVELLGSTYRKMNYKLAMSVFDPKINFVEQDPTASASSEFLNFMKFVLEPHEMKRLEAYSNSLIDYPLIRDVAQKLARMYFLEHLPVSLSYAQASLLLCYGLQHKDIPEIEGEMNLERQQILSLFMKVMKRLCKYLNNLTSKEIDSTVSQLKVIKTEPHSISVDEDLRDAAKKVQDEMKAKSDGLLNPELFQQFAIVDREADFENALQNGGGKIVPGGVISVKSNKFKLEKHSEPETEKSGKKRNKNHSGLKSSKKMRS
;
A
#
# COMPACT_ATOMS: atom_id res chain seq x y z
N MET A 1 20.46 -24.12 43.77
CA MET A 1 19.65 -24.00 45.01
C MET A 1 18.60 -22.93 44.71
N PRO A 2 17.27 -23.16 44.85
CA PRO A 2 16.57 -23.92 45.91
C PRO A 2 15.51 -24.92 45.38
N ARG A 3 15.22 -26.01 46.12
CA ARG A 3 14.18 -26.98 45.72
C ARG A 3 13.52 -27.68 46.91
N VAL A 4 13.04 -26.90 47.88
CA VAL A 4 12.39 -27.45 49.09
C VAL A 4 10.87 -27.30 49.06
N THR A 5 10.32 -26.18 48.56
CA THR A 5 8.85 -25.95 48.56
C THR A 5 8.23 -25.79 47.16
N GLY A 6 9.03 -25.53 46.12
CA GLY A 6 8.51 -25.25 44.76
C GLY A 6 7.87 -23.87 44.61
N GLU A 7 7.96 -23.02 45.64
CA GLU A 7 7.45 -21.65 45.65
C GLU A 7 8.52 -20.64 45.21
N TYR A 8 8.08 -19.45 44.76
CA TYR A 8 8.95 -18.37 44.33
C TYR A 8 9.22 -17.38 45.47
N THR A 9 10.48 -17.01 45.68
CA THR A 9 10.85 -15.95 46.62
C THR A 9 10.66 -14.58 45.98
N CYS A 10 10.00 -13.66 46.69
CA CYS A 10 9.76 -12.29 46.23
C CYS A 10 10.39 -11.29 47.20
N MET A 11 11.12 -10.29 46.68
CA MET A 11 11.54 -9.12 47.43
C MET A 11 10.69 -7.92 47.01
N VAL A 12 10.03 -7.28 47.97
CA VAL A 12 9.15 -6.13 47.73
C VAL A 12 9.78 -4.89 48.32
N LEU A 13 9.95 -3.85 47.49
CA LEU A 13 10.48 -2.56 47.91
C LEU A 13 9.33 -1.59 48.12
N LYS A 14 9.32 -0.90 49.27
CA LYS A 14 8.41 0.21 49.55
C LYS A 14 9.25 1.44 49.87
N ALA A 15 9.24 2.42 48.97
CA ALA A 15 9.88 3.69 49.26
C ALA A 15 9.08 4.43 50.34
N LEU A 16 9.79 4.97 51.33
CA LEU A 16 9.24 5.87 52.33
C LEU A 16 9.54 7.30 51.89
N LYS A 17 8.58 8.21 52.11
CA LYS A 17 8.77 9.63 51.85
C LYS A 17 9.66 10.17 52.96
N ASN A 18 10.89 10.55 52.62
CA ASN A 18 11.82 11.24 53.51
C ASN A 18 12.22 12.56 52.83
N ASP A 19 12.37 13.63 53.62
CA ASP A 19 12.77 14.95 53.13
C ASP A 19 14.21 14.97 52.59
N ASP A 20 15.01 13.94 52.92
CA ASP A 20 16.42 13.80 52.54
C ASP A 20 16.65 13.31 51.10
N VAL A 21 15.60 12.84 50.41
CA VAL A 21 15.69 12.35 49.03
C VAL A 21 14.88 13.28 48.15
N GLU A 22 15.56 14.19 47.44
CA GLU A 22 14.91 14.98 46.41
C GLU A 22 14.29 14.04 45.38
N ALA A 23 12.96 13.96 45.38
CA ALA A 23 12.22 13.22 44.38
C ALA A 23 12.49 13.90 43.02
N ALA A 24 13.41 13.33 42.25
CA ALA A 24 13.59 13.68 40.85
C ALA A 24 12.19 13.67 40.20
N GLY A 25 11.85 14.80 39.58
CA GLY A 25 10.48 15.27 39.34
C GLY A 25 9.41 14.27 38.93
N SER A 26 8.16 14.58 39.28
CA SER A 26 6.89 14.11 38.71
C SER A 26 6.58 12.59 38.71
N ASP A 27 7.55 11.70 38.88
CA ASP A 27 7.30 10.26 38.79
C ASP A 27 6.84 9.70 40.14
N ALA A 28 5.63 9.14 40.16
CA ALA A 28 5.06 8.48 41.34
C ALA A 28 5.96 7.37 41.93
N CYS A 29 6.89 6.84 41.13
CA CYS A 29 7.83 5.78 41.50
C CYS A 29 9.23 6.28 41.95
N GLY A 30 9.51 7.58 41.95
CA GLY A 30 10.79 8.14 42.41
C GLY A 30 12.03 7.38 41.90
N PHE A 31 13.01 7.14 42.78
CA PHE A 31 14.30 6.52 42.43
C PHE A 31 14.20 5.08 41.87
N TYR A 32 13.13 4.33 42.20
CA TYR A 32 12.99 2.94 41.79
C TYR A 32 12.22 2.78 40.47
N GLY A 33 11.75 3.88 39.85
CA GLY A 33 11.05 3.88 38.57
C GLY A 33 11.75 3.06 37.46
N PRO A 34 13.07 3.24 37.21
CA PRO A 34 13.81 2.45 36.24
C PRO A 34 13.82 0.95 36.56
N TYR A 35 13.99 0.59 37.84
CA TYR A 35 13.98 -0.80 38.29
C TYR A 35 12.60 -1.43 38.15
N TYR A 36 11.54 -0.68 38.43
CA TYR A 36 10.16 -1.14 38.27
C TYR A 36 9.81 -1.39 36.80
N ARG A 37 10.25 -0.50 35.89
CA ARG A 37 10.07 -0.70 34.44
C ARG A 37 10.80 -1.94 33.95
N GLU A 38 12.04 -2.14 34.42
CA GLU A 38 12.82 -3.33 34.08
C GLU A 38 12.20 -4.61 34.65
N TYR A 39 11.70 -4.56 35.89
CA TYR A 39 10.96 -5.65 36.51
C TYR A 39 9.73 -6.03 35.68
N LYS A 40 8.90 -5.05 35.29
CA LYS A 40 7.73 -5.30 34.43
C LYS A 40 8.12 -5.99 33.13
N ARG A 41 9.15 -5.48 32.44
CA ARG A 41 9.66 -6.06 31.20
C ARG A 41 10.11 -7.52 31.38
N ARG A 42 10.92 -7.79 32.39
CA ARG A 42 11.38 -9.17 32.70
C ARG A 42 10.23 -10.07 33.11
N LEU A 43 9.28 -9.57 33.88
CA LEU A 43 8.14 -10.35 34.32
C LEU A 43 7.27 -10.80 33.14
N VAL A 44 7.03 -9.91 32.15
CA VAL A 44 6.36 -10.27 30.90
C VAL A 44 7.06 -11.44 30.18
N GLU A 45 8.39 -11.43 30.12
CA GLU A 45 9.17 -12.50 29.48
C GLU A 45 9.15 -13.81 30.29
N LEU A 46 9.22 -13.71 31.62
CA LEU A 46 9.21 -14.87 32.50
C LEU A 46 7.82 -15.52 32.60
N LEU A 47 6.73 -14.76 32.45
CA LEU A 47 5.36 -15.29 32.41
C LEU A 47 5.13 -16.27 31.27
N GLY A 48 5.80 -16.09 30.14
CA GLY A 48 5.72 -17.03 29.01
C GLY A 48 6.60 -18.27 29.13
N SER A 49 7.53 -18.28 30.09
CA SER A 49 8.51 -19.36 30.27
C SER A 49 8.42 -19.95 31.68
N THR A 50 9.22 -19.43 32.61
CA THR A 50 9.39 -19.94 33.98
C THR A 50 8.10 -19.89 34.80
N TYR A 51 7.27 -18.85 34.61
CA TYR A 51 6.03 -18.63 35.35
C TYR A 51 4.77 -18.98 34.53
N ARG A 52 4.90 -19.76 33.44
CA ARG A 52 3.75 -20.23 32.64
C ARG A 52 2.68 -20.91 33.50
N LYS A 53 3.12 -21.74 34.44
CA LYS A 53 2.24 -22.53 35.33
C LYS A 53 1.75 -21.75 36.56
N MET A 54 2.15 -20.49 36.71
CA MET A 54 1.68 -19.65 37.82
C MET A 54 0.17 -19.41 37.68
N ASN A 55 -0.55 -19.43 38.80
CA ASN A 55 -1.96 -19.08 38.84
C ASN A 55 -2.16 -17.67 38.29
N TYR A 56 -3.08 -17.50 37.34
CA TYR A 56 -3.29 -16.21 36.69
C TYR A 56 -3.70 -15.09 37.67
N LYS A 57 -4.44 -15.40 38.74
CA LYS A 57 -4.83 -14.42 39.77
C LYS A 57 -3.61 -13.88 40.51
N LEU A 58 -2.67 -14.78 40.84
CA LEU A 58 -1.40 -14.39 41.44
C LEU A 58 -0.57 -13.57 40.45
N ALA A 59 -0.48 -14.00 39.19
CA ALA A 59 0.24 -13.28 38.16
C ALA A 59 -0.34 -11.87 37.94
N MET A 60 -1.66 -11.71 37.89
CA MET A 60 -2.33 -10.41 37.83
C MET A 60 -2.02 -9.56 39.07
N SER A 61 -2.02 -10.14 40.27
CA SER A 61 -1.71 -9.42 41.52
C SER A 61 -0.25 -8.99 41.62
N VAL A 62 0.69 -9.79 41.13
CA VAL A 62 2.13 -9.52 41.17
C VAL A 62 2.54 -8.53 40.09
N PHE A 63 1.86 -8.59 38.93
CA PHE A 63 2.08 -7.66 37.84
C PHE A 63 1.43 -6.29 38.11
N ASP A 64 0.29 -6.28 38.80
CA ASP A 64 -0.56 -5.12 39.08
C ASP A 64 -0.73 -4.21 37.84
N PRO A 65 -1.33 -4.74 36.76
CA PRO A 65 -1.44 -4.00 35.52
C PRO A 65 -2.36 -2.80 35.68
N LYS A 66 -2.01 -1.69 35.02
CA LYS A 66 -2.94 -0.60 34.81
C LYS A 66 -4.02 -1.05 33.82
N ILE A 67 -5.18 -1.43 34.35
CA ILE A 67 -6.32 -1.93 33.56
C ILE A 67 -7.26 -0.79 33.16
N ASN A 68 -7.39 0.21 34.04
CA ASN A 68 -8.19 1.39 33.83
C ASN A 68 -7.30 2.52 33.31
N PHE A 69 -7.48 2.83 32.04
CA PHE A 69 -6.97 4.07 31.47
C PHE A 69 -8.11 5.09 31.59
N VAL A 70 -7.79 6.30 32.04
CA VAL A 70 -8.68 7.44 31.75
C VAL A 70 -8.91 7.38 30.26
N GLU A 71 -10.15 7.51 29.80
CA GLU A 71 -10.50 7.62 28.38
C GLU A 71 -9.86 8.91 27.84
N GLN A 72 -8.54 8.89 27.70
CA GLN A 72 -7.81 9.81 26.89
C GLN A 72 -8.15 9.41 25.48
N ASP A 73 -8.72 10.36 24.77
CA ASP A 73 -8.70 10.36 23.34
C ASP A 73 -7.33 9.85 22.86
N PRO A 74 -7.27 8.79 22.02
CA PRO A 74 -6.02 8.35 21.37
C PRO A 74 -5.29 9.49 20.64
N THR A 75 -6.03 10.59 20.44
CA THR A 75 -5.75 11.87 19.80
C THR A 75 -4.73 12.75 20.51
N ALA A 76 -4.47 12.59 21.82
CA ALA A 76 -3.64 13.56 22.57
C ALA A 76 -2.26 13.07 23.05
N SER A 77 -1.93 11.77 22.92
CA SER A 77 -0.72 11.21 23.58
C SER A 77 0.11 10.20 22.80
N ALA A 78 -0.24 9.84 21.56
CA ALA A 78 0.64 8.99 20.77
C ALA A 78 1.80 9.82 20.21
N SER A 79 3.00 9.65 20.76
CA SER A 79 4.21 10.26 20.21
C SER A 79 4.51 9.66 18.82
N SER A 80 5.11 10.46 17.93
CA SER A 80 5.61 9.98 16.63
C SER A 80 6.54 8.76 16.77
N GLU A 81 7.30 8.70 17.88
CA GLU A 81 8.15 7.56 18.22
C GLU A 81 7.35 6.27 18.47
N PHE A 82 6.20 6.36 19.14
CA PHE A 82 5.33 5.21 19.37
C PHE A 82 4.76 4.66 18.06
N LEU A 83 4.39 5.53 17.11
CA LEU A 83 3.94 5.11 15.78
C LEU A 83 5.01 4.35 15.01
N ASN A 84 6.23 4.87 15.00
CA ASN A 84 7.36 4.23 14.33
C ASN A 84 7.72 2.90 14.99
N PHE A 85 7.66 2.83 16.32
CA PHE A 85 7.83 1.59 17.06
C PHE A 85 6.76 0.56 16.66
N MET A 86 5.50 0.97 16.59
CA MET A 86 4.38 0.10 16.20
C MET A 86 4.55 -0.50 14.79
N LYS A 87 5.04 0.28 13.83
CA LYS A 87 5.36 -0.22 12.47
C LYS A 87 6.46 -1.29 12.45
N PHE A 88 7.38 -1.22 13.40
CA PHE A 88 8.44 -2.23 13.55
C PHE A 88 7.92 -3.49 14.27
N VAL A 89 6.98 -3.33 15.22
CA VAL A 89 6.45 -4.45 16.01
C VAL A 89 5.39 -5.27 15.27
N LEU A 90 4.52 -4.60 14.50
CA LEU A 90 3.42 -5.23 13.75
C LEU A 90 3.58 -5.02 12.26
N GLU A 91 3.68 -6.13 11.52
CA GLU A 91 3.75 -6.09 10.07
C GLU A 91 2.36 -5.85 9.44
N PRO A 92 2.30 -5.28 8.23
CA PRO A 92 1.02 -5.00 7.55
C PRO A 92 0.12 -6.23 7.38
N HIS A 93 0.71 -7.41 7.19
CA HIS A 93 -0.02 -8.66 7.04
C HIS A 93 -0.64 -9.14 8.38
N GLU A 94 0.00 -8.83 9.51
CA GLU A 94 -0.51 -9.13 10.86
C GLU A 94 -1.70 -8.24 11.20
N MET A 95 -1.63 -6.97 10.79
CA MET A 95 -2.74 -6.03 10.96
C MET A 95 -3.98 -6.49 10.20
N LYS A 96 -3.82 -6.92 8.94
CA LYS A 96 -4.93 -7.49 8.15
C LYS A 96 -5.54 -8.75 8.79
N ARG A 97 -4.71 -9.62 9.38
CA ARG A 97 -5.20 -10.79 10.13
C ARG A 97 -6.00 -10.36 11.37
N LEU A 98 -5.51 -9.38 12.12
CA LEU A 98 -6.22 -8.83 13.28
C LEU A 98 -7.59 -8.26 12.88
N GLU A 99 -7.65 -7.53 11.76
CA GLU A 99 -8.90 -6.99 11.21
C GLU A 99 -9.87 -8.10 10.76
N ALA A 100 -9.35 -9.12 10.07
CA ALA A 100 -10.16 -10.27 9.67
C ALA A 100 -10.76 -10.99 10.89
N TYR A 101 -9.99 -11.14 11.98
CA TYR A 101 -10.49 -11.72 13.23
C TYR A 101 -11.51 -10.81 13.92
N SER A 102 -11.25 -9.50 13.95
CA SER A 102 -12.22 -8.49 14.44
C SER A 102 -13.54 -8.57 13.68
N ASN A 103 -13.49 -8.82 12.36
CA ASN A 103 -14.68 -9.03 11.53
C ASN A 103 -15.24 -10.46 11.57
N SER A 104 -14.72 -11.32 12.44
CA SER A 104 -15.16 -12.71 12.62
C SER A 104 -15.01 -13.57 11.35
N LEU A 105 -14.03 -13.24 10.50
CA LEU A 105 -13.74 -13.95 9.25
C LEU A 105 -12.74 -15.11 9.42
N ILE A 106 -11.95 -15.08 10.50
CA ILE A 106 -10.95 -16.10 10.82
C ILE A 106 -11.05 -16.51 12.30
N ASP A 107 -10.53 -17.69 12.62
CA ASP A 107 -10.54 -18.23 13.98
C ASP A 107 -9.35 -17.76 14.84
N TYR A 108 -9.51 -17.87 16.16
CA TYR A 108 -8.53 -17.42 17.15
C TYR A 108 -7.10 -18.00 17.03
N PRO A 109 -6.86 -19.25 16.54
CA PRO A 109 -5.50 -19.77 16.44
C PRO A 109 -4.66 -19.01 15.40
N LEU A 110 -5.29 -18.45 14.35
CA LEU A 110 -4.62 -17.76 13.25
C LEU A 110 -4.05 -16.38 13.62
N ILE A 111 -4.48 -15.85 14.78
CA ILE A 111 -3.99 -14.59 15.33
C ILE A 111 -3.19 -14.78 16.63
N ARG A 112 -2.76 -16.01 16.95
CA ARG A 112 -2.07 -16.30 18.21
C ARG A 112 -0.79 -15.47 18.37
N ASP A 113 0.04 -15.43 17.35
CA ASP A 113 1.27 -14.64 17.28
C ASP A 113 0.99 -13.15 17.47
N VAL A 114 -0.01 -12.62 16.76
CA VAL A 114 -0.43 -11.21 16.86
C VAL A 114 -0.94 -10.89 18.26
N ALA A 115 -1.77 -11.78 18.83
CA ALA A 115 -2.32 -11.63 20.17
C ALA A 115 -1.21 -11.61 21.24
N GLN A 116 -0.16 -12.42 21.09
CA GLN A 116 0.98 -12.44 22.01
C GLN A 116 1.78 -11.12 21.94
N LYS A 117 2.03 -10.60 20.74
CA LYS A 117 2.66 -9.28 20.55
C LYS A 117 1.84 -8.17 21.20
N LEU A 118 0.53 -8.15 20.93
CA LEU A 118 -0.40 -7.16 21.49
C LEU A 118 -0.49 -7.23 23.02
N ALA A 119 -0.50 -8.44 23.59
CA ALA A 119 -0.50 -8.61 25.04
C ALA A 119 0.76 -8.00 25.67
N ARG A 120 1.93 -8.24 25.11
CA ARG A 120 3.19 -7.63 25.60
C ARG A 120 3.10 -6.11 25.60
N MET A 121 2.62 -5.54 24.49
CA MET A 121 2.44 -4.09 24.36
C MET A 121 1.42 -3.53 25.36
N TYR A 122 0.32 -4.25 25.58
CA TYR A 122 -0.71 -3.86 26.54
C TYR A 122 -0.19 -3.82 27.97
N PHE A 123 0.46 -4.89 28.42
CA PHE A 123 0.96 -5.01 29.79
C PHE A 123 2.17 -4.11 30.08
N LEU A 124 2.90 -3.68 29.04
CA LEU A 124 3.92 -2.63 29.14
C LEU A 124 3.36 -1.21 29.05
N GLU A 125 2.04 -1.04 29.12
CA GLU A 125 1.33 0.24 29.12
C GLU A 125 1.53 1.08 27.84
N HIS A 126 1.96 0.44 26.75
CA HIS A 126 2.06 1.08 25.44
C HIS A 126 0.70 1.21 24.73
N LEU A 127 -0.29 0.39 25.11
CA LEU A 127 -1.64 0.43 24.56
C LEU A 127 -2.61 0.91 25.66
N PRO A 128 -2.95 2.21 25.72
CA PRO A 128 -3.84 2.77 26.74
C PRO A 128 -5.32 2.44 26.45
N VAL A 129 -5.66 1.15 26.51
CA VAL A 129 -7.01 0.64 26.23
C VAL A 129 -7.62 0.08 27.51
N SER A 130 -8.74 0.63 27.95
CA SER A 130 -9.43 0.12 29.15
C SER A 130 -10.06 -1.24 28.88
N LEU A 131 -9.67 -2.24 29.68
CA LEU A 131 -10.21 -3.61 29.66
C LEU A 131 -10.91 -3.89 30.98
N SER A 132 -11.82 -4.85 31.04
CA SER A 132 -12.31 -5.36 32.32
C SER A 132 -11.26 -6.28 32.97
N TYR A 133 -11.34 -6.51 34.28
CA TYR A 133 -10.42 -7.42 34.97
C TYR A 133 -10.41 -8.83 34.35
N ALA A 134 -11.59 -9.34 33.97
CA ALA A 134 -11.72 -10.63 33.28
C ALA A 134 -11.08 -10.62 31.89
N GLN A 135 -11.22 -9.53 31.13
CA GLN A 135 -10.60 -9.36 29.82
C GLN A 135 -9.07 -9.28 29.90
N ALA A 136 -8.54 -8.50 30.85
CA ALA A 136 -7.10 -8.41 31.09
C ALA A 136 -6.54 -9.75 31.57
N SER A 137 -7.22 -10.43 32.49
CA SER A 137 -6.82 -11.77 32.96
C SER A 137 -6.76 -12.78 31.81
N LEU A 138 -7.76 -12.76 30.92
CA LEU A 138 -7.78 -13.62 29.74
C LEU A 138 -6.61 -13.30 28.79
N LEU A 139 -6.34 -12.02 28.54
CA LEU A 139 -5.23 -11.58 27.71
C LEU A 139 -3.88 -11.98 28.32
N LEU A 140 -3.76 -11.97 29.65
CA LEU A 140 -2.58 -12.45 30.37
C LEU A 140 -2.36 -13.95 30.13
N CYS A 141 -3.39 -14.77 30.34
CA CYS A 141 -3.29 -16.23 30.19
C CYS A 141 -2.93 -16.63 28.75
N TYR A 142 -3.65 -16.08 27.77
CA TYR A 142 -3.47 -16.44 26.36
C TYR A 142 -2.22 -15.79 25.76
N GLY A 143 -2.01 -14.50 26.02
CA GLY A 143 -0.98 -13.68 25.39
C GLY A 143 0.38 -13.76 26.08
N LEU A 144 0.43 -13.70 27.42
CA LEU A 144 1.70 -13.73 28.16
C LEU A 144 2.07 -15.14 28.62
N GLN A 145 1.14 -15.89 29.22
CA GLN A 145 1.42 -17.24 29.72
C GLN A 145 1.36 -18.32 28.63
N HIS A 146 0.96 -17.96 27.40
CA HIS A 146 0.87 -18.88 26.26
C HIS A 146 0.05 -20.16 26.58
N LYS A 147 -1.04 -19.99 27.34
CA LYS A 147 -2.00 -21.06 27.67
C LYS A 147 -3.00 -21.24 26.54
N ASP A 148 -3.40 -22.48 26.31
CA ASP A 148 -4.45 -22.80 25.35
C ASP A 148 -5.84 -22.60 25.95
N ILE A 149 -6.84 -22.44 25.09
CA ILE A 149 -8.24 -22.20 25.51
C ILE A 149 -8.73 -23.28 26.51
N PRO A 150 -8.46 -24.59 26.33
CA PRO A 150 -8.85 -25.60 27.32
C PRO A 150 -8.15 -25.45 28.68
N GLU A 151 -6.89 -25.00 28.72
CA GLU A 151 -6.20 -24.72 29.99
C GLU A 151 -6.85 -23.52 30.70
N ILE A 152 -7.24 -22.50 29.93
CA ILE A 152 -7.88 -21.29 30.44
C ILE A 152 -9.30 -21.59 30.95
N GLU A 153 -10.04 -22.47 30.30
CA GLU A 153 -11.35 -22.98 30.75
C GLU A 153 -11.27 -23.52 32.18
N GLY A 154 -10.28 -24.38 32.44
CA GLY A 154 -10.07 -24.97 33.76
C GLY A 154 -9.62 -23.97 34.82
N GLU A 155 -8.79 -22.97 34.47
CA GLU A 155 -8.32 -21.98 35.44
C GLU A 155 -9.35 -20.91 35.79
N MET A 156 -10.07 -20.41 34.78
CA MET A 156 -11.04 -19.32 34.98
C MET A 156 -12.43 -19.82 35.37
N ASN A 157 -12.72 -21.12 35.24
CA ASN A 157 -14.05 -21.71 35.42
C ASN A 157 -15.12 -21.01 34.56
N LEU A 158 -14.77 -20.71 33.30
CA LEU A 158 -15.67 -20.09 32.32
C LEU A 158 -15.93 -21.05 31.17
N GLU A 159 -17.11 -20.92 30.57
CA GLU A 159 -17.46 -21.69 29.38
C GLU A 159 -16.60 -21.26 28.17
N ARG A 160 -16.21 -22.21 27.32
CA ARG A 160 -15.46 -21.99 26.07
C ARG A 160 -15.99 -20.80 25.27
N GLN A 161 -17.30 -20.75 25.07
CA GLN A 161 -17.95 -19.72 24.26
C GLN A 161 -17.80 -18.32 24.88
N GLN A 162 -17.84 -18.22 26.21
CA GLN A 162 -17.64 -16.97 26.93
C GLN A 162 -16.19 -16.50 26.81
N ILE A 163 -15.22 -17.40 26.91
CA ILE A 163 -13.79 -17.10 26.73
C ILE A 163 -13.54 -16.56 25.32
N LEU A 164 -14.04 -17.23 24.29
CA LEU A 164 -13.89 -16.77 22.90
C LEU A 164 -14.57 -15.43 22.67
N SER A 165 -15.75 -15.21 23.24
CA SER A 165 -16.47 -13.93 23.18
C SER A 165 -15.68 -12.79 23.85
N LEU A 166 -15.12 -13.05 25.03
CA LEU A 166 -14.26 -12.09 25.74
C LEU A 166 -12.99 -11.78 24.94
N PHE A 167 -12.34 -12.81 24.40
CA PHE A 167 -11.14 -12.67 23.58
C PHE A 167 -11.42 -11.82 22.33
N MET A 168 -12.52 -12.10 21.62
CA MET A 168 -12.96 -11.31 20.47
C MET A 168 -13.23 -9.84 20.85
N LYS A 169 -13.87 -9.58 21.99
CA LYS A 169 -14.09 -8.21 22.48
C LYS A 169 -12.78 -7.47 22.75
N VAL A 170 -11.79 -8.13 23.33
CA VAL A 170 -10.45 -7.56 23.56
C VAL A 170 -9.78 -7.22 22.23
N MET A 171 -9.71 -8.18 21.30
CA MET A 171 -9.07 -7.97 20.01
C MET A 171 -9.75 -6.88 19.18
N LYS A 172 -11.09 -6.81 19.20
CA LYS A 172 -11.86 -5.70 18.58
C LYS A 172 -11.45 -4.34 19.14
N ARG A 173 -11.31 -4.21 20.48
CA ARG A 173 -10.91 -2.95 21.12
C ARG A 173 -9.49 -2.55 20.73
N LEU A 174 -8.55 -3.50 20.75
CA LEU A 174 -7.16 -3.26 20.35
C LEU A 174 -7.08 -2.89 18.86
N CYS A 175 -7.77 -3.62 17.99
CA CYS A 175 -7.83 -3.33 16.56
C CYS A 175 -8.39 -1.92 16.28
N LYS A 176 -9.47 -1.53 16.96
CA LYS A 176 -10.06 -0.19 16.84
C LYS A 176 -9.05 0.90 17.25
N TYR A 177 -8.35 0.70 18.36
CA TYR A 177 -7.31 1.64 18.81
C TYR A 177 -6.20 1.81 17.77
N LEU A 178 -5.71 0.69 17.22
CA LEU A 178 -4.65 0.69 16.20
C LEU A 178 -5.11 1.34 14.89
N ASN A 179 -6.34 1.07 14.43
CA ASN A 179 -6.86 1.71 13.22
C ASN A 179 -7.05 3.22 13.39
N ASN A 180 -7.54 3.67 14.55
CA ASN A 180 -7.63 5.09 14.86
C ASN A 180 -6.27 5.79 14.85
N LEU A 181 -5.21 5.06 15.19
CA LEU A 181 -3.85 5.53 15.21
C LEU A 181 -3.28 5.67 13.78
N THR A 182 -3.49 4.66 12.93
CA THR A 182 -3.05 4.67 11.52
C THR A 182 -3.81 5.69 10.66
N SER A 183 -5.14 5.80 10.81
CA SER A 183 -5.94 6.76 10.02
C SER A 183 -5.47 8.21 10.24
N LYS A 184 -5.05 8.56 11.46
CA LYS A 184 -4.52 9.89 11.76
C LYS A 184 -3.15 10.16 11.16
N GLU A 185 -2.31 9.15 11.02
CA GLU A 185 -1.03 9.31 10.32
C GLU A 185 -1.28 9.66 8.85
N ILE A 186 -2.24 8.97 8.22
CA ILE A 186 -2.66 9.26 6.85
C ILE A 186 -3.23 10.68 6.78
N ASP A 187 -4.13 11.07 7.68
CA ASP A 187 -4.70 12.42 7.69
C ASP A 187 -3.63 13.51 7.92
N SER A 188 -2.65 13.27 8.79
CA SER A 188 -1.55 14.20 9.08
C SER A 188 -0.59 14.33 7.90
N THR A 189 -0.19 13.22 7.27
CA THR A 189 0.68 13.22 6.08
C THR A 189 -0.02 13.83 4.87
N VAL A 190 -1.30 13.52 4.65
CA VAL A 190 -2.12 14.14 3.59
C VAL A 190 -2.31 15.64 3.83
N SER A 191 -2.43 16.08 5.09
CA SER A 191 -2.51 17.50 5.43
C SER A 191 -1.18 18.24 5.21
N GLN A 192 -0.04 17.60 5.46
CA GLN A 192 1.28 18.15 5.16
C GLN A 192 1.54 18.28 3.65
N LEU A 193 0.96 17.39 2.84
CA LEU A 193 1.03 17.45 1.37
C LEU A 193 0.11 18.52 0.76
N LYS A 194 -0.78 19.16 1.55
CA LYS A 194 -1.81 20.10 1.05
C LYS A 194 -1.46 21.59 1.09
N VAL A 195 -0.18 21.96 1.17
CA VAL A 195 0.23 23.37 0.95
C VAL A 195 1.23 23.47 -0.21
N ILE A 196 0.86 22.90 -1.35
CA ILE A 196 1.31 23.48 -2.62
C ILE A 196 0.29 24.57 -2.92
N LYS A 197 0.69 25.82 -2.70
CA LYS A 197 -0.08 27.00 -3.12
C LYS A 197 -0.16 26.94 -4.65
N THR A 198 -1.22 26.36 -5.18
CA THR A 198 -1.49 26.35 -6.62
C THR A 198 -1.82 27.79 -7.01
N GLU A 199 -0.83 28.51 -7.51
CA GLU A 199 -1.08 29.80 -8.11
C GLU A 199 -1.87 29.58 -9.41
N PRO A 200 -2.95 30.34 -9.65
CA PRO A 200 -3.68 30.27 -10.91
C PRO A 200 -2.68 30.54 -12.03
N HIS A 201 -2.62 29.65 -13.00
CA HIS A 201 -1.87 29.94 -14.21
C HIS A 201 -2.51 31.17 -14.86
N SER A 202 -1.68 32.11 -15.31
CA SER A 202 -2.15 33.36 -15.93
C SER A 202 -2.89 33.13 -17.25
N ILE A 203 -2.78 31.91 -17.80
CA ILE A 203 -3.36 31.47 -19.06
C ILE A 203 -4.24 30.26 -18.75
N SER A 204 -5.48 30.27 -19.24
CA SER A 204 -6.38 29.11 -19.13
C SER A 204 -5.85 27.97 -20.00
N VAL A 205 -5.99 26.73 -19.53
CA VAL A 205 -5.70 25.52 -20.31
C VAL A 205 -6.45 25.53 -21.65
N ASP A 206 -7.67 26.08 -21.68
CA ASP A 206 -8.45 26.21 -22.91
C ASP A 206 -7.87 27.25 -23.89
N GLU A 207 -7.17 28.26 -23.39
CA GLU A 207 -6.50 29.28 -24.21
C GLU A 207 -5.23 28.69 -24.83
N ASP A 208 -4.43 27.97 -24.04
CA ASP A 208 -3.20 27.30 -24.49
C ASP A 208 -3.48 26.22 -25.54
N LEU A 209 -4.54 25.42 -25.34
CA LEU A 209 -5.00 24.44 -26.32
C LEU A 209 -5.46 25.11 -27.63
N ARG A 210 -6.12 26.27 -27.55
CA ARG A 210 -6.56 27.03 -28.73
C ARG A 210 -5.38 27.62 -29.49
N ASP A 211 -4.37 28.15 -28.80
CA ASP A 211 -3.17 28.70 -29.43
C ASP A 211 -2.32 27.60 -30.08
N ALA A 212 -2.18 26.44 -29.42
CA ALA A 212 -1.54 25.27 -30.00
C ALA A 212 -2.28 24.77 -31.25
N ALA A 213 -3.61 24.72 -31.20
CA ALA A 213 -4.43 24.31 -32.35
C ALA A 213 -4.30 25.30 -33.53
N LYS A 214 -4.30 26.60 -33.27
CA LYS A 214 -4.08 27.62 -34.32
C LYS A 214 -2.70 27.48 -34.96
N LYS A 215 -1.66 27.31 -34.16
CA LYS A 215 -0.29 27.15 -34.66
C LYS A 215 -0.16 25.95 -35.61
N VAL A 216 -0.79 24.82 -35.26
CA VAL A 216 -0.82 23.62 -36.11
C VAL A 216 -1.61 23.88 -37.40
N GLN A 217 -2.78 24.54 -37.32
CA GLN A 217 -3.56 24.88 -38.50
C GLN A 217 -2.82 25.84 -39.44
N ASP A 218 -2.14 26.84 -38.90
CA ASP A 218 -1.39 27.81 -39.69
C ASP A 218 -0.16 27.15 -40.34
N GLU A 219 0.52 26.23 -39.65
CA GLU A 219 1.56 25.40 -40.26
C GLU A 219 1.02 24.48 -41.36
N MET A 220 -0.17 23.90 -41.19
CA MET A 220 -0.82 23.08 -42.22
C MET A 220 -1.25 23.92 -43.43
N LYS A 221 -1.76 25.14 -43.21
CA LYS A 221 -2.11 26.09 -44.28
C LYS A 221 -0.86 26.54 -45.04
N ALA A 222 0.19 26.95 -44.34
CA ALA A 222 1.46 27.33 -44.96
C ALA A 222 2.09 26.18 -45.79
N LYS A 223 1.92 24.93 -45.35
CA LYS A 223 2.37 23.74 -46.10
C LYS A 223 1.44 23.37 -47.27
N SER A 224 0.17 23.73 -47.22
CA SER A 224 -0.81 23.42 -48.28
C SER A 224 -0.90 24.50 -49.36
N ASP A 225 -0.56 25.75 -49.05
CA ASP A 225 -0.53 26.90 -49.98
C ASP A 225 0.50 26.76 -51.12
N GLY A 226 1.38 25.75 -51.09
CA GLY A 226 2.27 25.40 -52.21
C GLY A 226 1.99 24.03 -52.85
N LEU A 227 1.13 23.20 -52.26
CA LEU A 227 0.92 21.81 -52.68
C LEU A 227 -0.37 21.63 -53.51
N LEU A 228 -1.35 22.51 -53.34
CA LEU A 228 -2.65 22.42 -54.01
C LEU A 228 -2.70 23.32 -55.26
N ASN A 229 -1.86 23.04 -56.26
CA ASN A 229 -1.98 23.72 -57.57
C ASN A 229 -3.30 23.30 -58.25
N PRO A 230 -4.22 24.23 -58.55
CA PRO A 230 -5.50 23.90 -59.18
C PRO A 230 -5.34 23.23 -60.55
N GLU A 231 -4.22 23.46 -61.23
CA GLU A 231 -3.89 22.82 -62.52
C GLU A 231 -3.57 21.31 -62.39
N LEU A 232 -3.02 20.84 -61.26
CA LEU A 232 -2.77 19.42 -60.99
C LEU A 232 -4.05 18.63 -60.70
N PHE A 233 -5.17 19.30 -60.39
CA PHE A 233 -6.46 18.66 -60.21
C PHE A 233 -7.27 18.60 -61.51
N GLN A 234 -6.98 19.45 -62.49
CA GLN A 234 -7.65 19.44 -63.79
C GLN A 234 -7.32 18.19 -64.63
N GLN A 235 -6.20 17.51 -64.37
CA GLN A 235 -5.88 16.20 -64.97
C GLN A 235 -6.77 15.06 -64.45
N PHE A 236 -7.37 15.22 -63.27
CA PHE A 236 -8.32 14.26 -62.69
C PHE A 236 -9.77 14.71 -62.80
N ALA A 237 -10.01 15.91 -63.34
CA ALA A 237 -11.36 16.39 -63.63
C ALA A 237 -11.97 15.53 -64.75
N ILE A 238 -12.97 14.73 -64.38
CA ILE A 238 -13.80 14.01 -65.34
C ILE A 238 -14.63 15.05 -66.08
N VAL A 239 -14.25 15.33 -67.32
CA VAL A 239 -15.06 16.19 -68.20
C VAL A 239 -16.32 15.41 -68.51
N ASP A 240 -17.46 15.91 -68.06
CA ASP A 240 -18.75 15.26 -68.23
C ASP A 240 -19.12 15.21 -69.72
N ARG A 241 -18.77 14.11 -70.36
CA ARG A 241 -19.25 13.73 -71.69
C ARG A 241 -20.11 12.50 -71.47
N GLU A 242 -21.41 12.70 -71.33
CA GLU A 242 -22.42 11.67 -71.11
C GLU A 242 -22.27 10.47 -72.08
N ALA A 243 -21.84 10.74 -73.32
CA ALA A 243 -21.61 9.71 -74.35
C ALA A 243 -20.46 8.71 -74.05
N ASP A 244 -19.42 9.11 -73.31
CA ASP A 244 -18.29 8.24 -72.96
C ASP A 244 -18.66 7.33 -71.77
N PHE A 245 -19.49 7.84 -70.85
CA PHE A 245 -20.09 7.05 -69.78
C PHE A 245 -21.09 6.02 -70.33
N GLU A 246 -21.95 6.40 -71.28
CA GLU A 246 -22.88 5.47 -71.93
C GLU A 246 -22.15 4.34 -72.66
N ASN A 247 -21.04 4.63 -73.37
CA ASN A 247 -20.22 3.60 -74.00
C ASN A 247 -19.53 2.67 -72.98
N ALA A 248 -19.07 3.21 -71.84
CA ALA A 248 -18.48 2.38 -70.78
C ALA A 248 -19.52 1.46 -70.11
N LEU A 249 -20.77 1.94 -70.01
CA LEU A 249 -21.91 1.17 -69.49
C LEU A 249 -22.38 0.08 -70.47
N GLN A 250 -22.28 0.32 -71.79
CA GLN A 250 -22.67 -0.66 -72.81
C GLN A 250 -21.61 -1.74 -73.07
N ASN A 251 -20.31 -1.40 -73.00
CA ASN A 251 -19.22 -2.35 -73.28
C ASN A 251 -18.94 -3.33 -72.12
N GLY A 252 -19.41 -3.05 -70.91
CA GLY A 252 -19.49 -4.03 -69.83
C GLY A 252 -20.81 -4.80 -69.92
N GLY A 253 -20.87 -5.82 -70.76
CA GLY A 253 -22.11 -6.54 -71.09
C GLY A 253 -22.96 -6.92 -69.86
N GLY A 254 -24.03 -6.14 -69.63
CA GLY A 254 -25.18 -6.48 -68.79
C GLY A 254 -25.01 -6.36 -67.26
N LYS A 255 -25.79 -5.45 -66.64
CA LYS A 255 -26.02 -5.22 -65.20
C LYS A 255 -24.78 -5.08 -64.30
N ILE A 256 -24.50 -3.84 -63.92
CA ILE A 256 -23.51 -3.44 -62.91
C ILE A 256 -23.88 -4.07 -61.55
N VAL A 257 -22.97 -4.87 -60.98
CA VAL A 257 -23.12 -5.43 -59.63
C VAL A 257 -22.77 -4.34 -58.60
N PRO A 258 -23.50 -4.19 -57.47
CA PRO A 258 -23.14 -3.23 -56.43
C PRO A 258 -21.74 -3.53 -55.90
N GLY A 259 -20.80 -2.59 -56.09
CA GLY A 259 -19.37 -2.74 -55.77
C GLY A 259 -18.44 -2.90 -56.97
N GLY A 260 -18.96 -2.91 -58.20
CA GLY A 260 -18.15 -2.96 -59.43
C GLY A 260 -17.46 -1.62 -59.75
N VAL A 261 -16.21 -1.69 -60.21
CA VAL A 261 -15.43 -0.52 -60.66
C VAL A 261 -15.60 -0.36 -62.17
N ILE A 262 -16.01 0.83 -62.62
CA ILE A 262 -16.10 1.19 -64.04
C ILE A 262 -14.94 2.12 -64.37
N SER A 263 -14.15 1.76 -65.38
CA SER A 263 -13.02 2.57 -65.85
C SER A 263 -13.40 3.27 -67.16
N VAL A 264 -13.43 4.60 -67.14
CA VAL A 264 -13.63 5.42 -68.33
C VAL A 264 -12.26 5.92 -68.81
N LYS A 265 -11.97 5.73 -70.08
CA LYS A 265 -10.68 6.09 -70.67
C LYS A 265 -10.60 7.62 -70.85
N SER A 266 -9.69 8.28 -70.13
CA SER A 266 -9.45 9.72 -70.33
C SER A 266 -8.66 9.97 -71.62
N ASN A 267 -9.03 11.01 -72.37
CA ASN A 267 -8.44 11.36 -73.67
C ASN A 267 -7.74 12.73 -73.62
N LYS A 268 -6.95 12.99 -72.56
CA LYS A 268 -6.08 14.18 -72.47
C LYS A 268 -4.60 13.78 -72.49
N PHE A 269 -3.78 14.61 -73.13
CA PHE A 269 -2.34 14.44 -73.32
C PHE A 269 -1.62 14.12 -72.00
N LYS A 270 -0.76 13.08 -72.01
CA LYS A 270 0.23 12.85 -70.96
C LYS A 270 1.25 13.98 -71.03
N LEU A 271 1.34 14.81 -69.99
CA LEU A 271 2.60 15.51 -69.73
C LEU A 271 3.64 14.48 -69.27
N GLU A 272 4.87 14.66 -69.72
CA GLU A 272 6.03 13.88 -69.31
C GLU A 272 6.16 13.81 -67.79
N LYS A 273 6.73 12.70 -67.31
CA LYS A 273 7.15 12.51 -65.93
C LYS A 273 7.91 13.76 -65.47
N HIS A 274 7.28 14.57 -64.63
CA HIS A 274 8.04 15.42 -63.73
C HIS A 274 8.75 14.49 -62.75
N SER A 275 10.04 14.30 -63.04
CA SER A 275 11.15 14.27 -62.08
C SER A 275 10.74 13.99 -60.63
N GLU A 276 11.15 12.82 -60.13
CA GLU A 276 11.43 12.63 -58.70
C GLU A 276 12.12 13.90 -58.16
N PRO A 277 11.62 14.56 -57.11
CA PRO A 277 12.47 15.46 -56.36
C PRO A 277 13.57 14.62 -55.72
N GLU A 278 14.80 14.99 -56.07
CA GLU A 278 16.03 14.45 -55.54
C GLU A 278 15.93 14.29 -54.02
N THR A 279 15.90 13.05 -53.55
CA THR A 279 16.39 12.75 -52.21
C THR A 279 17.90 12.95 -52.27
N GLU A 280 18.36 14.00 -51.56
CA GLU A 280 19.77 14.29 -51.34
C GLU A 280 20.52 13.01 -50.97
N LYS A 281 21.42 12.60 -51.88
CA LYS A 281 22.47 11.64 -51.58
C LYS A 281 23.51 12.31 -50.67
N SER A 282 23.38 12.10 -49.37
CA SER A 282 24.55 11.99 -48.47
C SER A 282 24.81 10.51 -48.17
N GLY A 283 25.11 9.74 -49.22
CA GLY A 283 25.47 8.32 -49.13
C GLY A 283 26.85 8.07 -49.70
N LYS A 284 27.89 8.24 -48.86
CA LYS A 284 29.29 7.98 -49.19
C LYS A 284 29.48 6.52 -49.67
N LYS A 285 30.07 6.37 -50.85
CA LYS A 285 30.44 5.12 -51.51
C LYS A 285 31.46 4.32 -50.68
N ARG A 286 31.20 3.01 -50.58
CA ARG A 286 32.10 1.85 -50.75
C ARG A 286 33.54 1.94 -50.19
N ASN A 287 33.90 0.94 -49.39
CA ASN A 287 34.70 -0.14 -49.96
C ASN A 287 34.49 -1.52 -49.31
N LYS A 288 34.41 -2.50 -50.21
CA LYS A 288 34.55 -3.96 -50.05
C LYS A 288 36.02 -4.21 -50.41
N ASN A 289 36.84 -4.98 -49.68
CA ASN A 289 37.04 -6.41 -49.87
C ASN A 289 38.28 -6.83 -49.07
N HIS A 290 38.24 -7.99 -48.41
CA HIS A 290 39.21 -9.10 -48.53
C HIS A 290 38.80 -10.18 -47.52
N SER A 291 38.22 -11.28 -47.99
CA SER A 291 38.89 -12.55 -48.32
C SER A 291 39.11 -13.46 -47.12
N GLY A 292 38.32 -14.53 -47.09
CA GLY A 292 38.70 -15.92 -46.77
C GLY A 292 39.55 -16.21 -45.54
N LEU A 293 39.07 -17.14 -44.70
CA LEU A 293 39.54 -18.53 -44.63
C LEU A 293 38.89 -19.23 -43.43
N LYS A 294 38.39 -20.47 -43.66
CA LYS A 294 38.59 -21.72 -42.87
C LYS A 294 38.51 -21.62 -41.33
N SER A 295 37.85 -22.50 -40.58
CA SER A 295 37.36 -23.86 -40.79
C SER A 295 36.59 -24.33 -39.54
N SER A 296 35.71 -25.32 -39.69
CA SER A 296 35.48 -26.49 -38.80
C SER A 296 35.80 -26.36 -37.30
N LYS A 297 34.94 -26.74 -36.35
CA LYS A 297 34.50 -28.14 -36.08
C LYS A 297 33.51 -28.07 -34.88
N LYS A 298 32.29 -28.62 -34.96
CA LYS A 298 31.85 -29.85 -34.22
C LYS A 298 32.93 -30.39 -33.26
N MET A 299 32.67 -30.78 -32.01
CA MET A 299 31.55 -31.56 -31.48
C MET A 299 31.75 -31.75 -29.95
N ARG A 300 30.65 -31.89 -29.21
CA ARG A 300 30.40 -32.80 -28.06
C ARG A 300 31.51 -33.09 -27.03
N SER A 301 31.17 -32.90 -25.76
CA SER A 301 30.72 -34.00 -24.90
C SER A 301 29.66 -33.49 -23.93
#